data_AF-A0A1G1BPC3-F1
#
_entry.id   AF-A0A1G1BPC3-F1
#
_cell.length_a   1.000
_cell.length_b   1.000
_cell.length_c   1.000
_cell.angle_alpha   90.00
_cell.angle_beta   90.00
_cell.angle_gamma   90.00
#
_symmetry.space_group_name_H-M   'P 1'
#
loop_
_entity.id
_entity.type
_entity.pdbx_description
1 polymer ?
#
loop_
_entity_poly.entity_id
_entity_poly.type
_entity_poly.pdbx_seq_one_letter_code
_entity_poly.pdbx_strand_id
1 'polypeptide(L)'
;MRRIRADALPKIKGGLRALYRTLELPGKNPLKDAHAALDAAVLDAYGFDPKSDLLAQLLALKLDVASRIAAGQPVTAPGIPPGRARWRRGAGRE
;
A
#
# COMPACT_ATOMS: atom_id res chain seq x y z
N MET A 1 -3.29 -8.55 0.34
CA MET A 1 -4.24 -7.51 0.81
C MET A 1 -5.63 -7.60 0.15
N ARG A 2 -5.80 -7.24 -1.14
CA ARG A 2 -7.14 -7.21 -1.79
C ARG A 2 -7.88 -8.55 -1.77
N ARG A 3 -7.18 -9.65 -2.07
CA ARG A 3 -7.72 -11.02 -1.99
C ARG A 3 -8.20 -11.35 -0.57
N ILE A 4 -7.36 -11.09 0.43
CA ILE A 4 -7.69 -11.33 1.84
C ILE A 4 -8.94 -10.54 2.28
N ARG A 5 -9.09 -9.28 1.85
CA ARG A 5 -10.34 -8.53 2.08
C ARG A 5 -11.53 -9.17 1.37
N ALA A 6 -11.39 -9.58 0.11
CA ALA A 6 -12.46 -10.21 -0.67
C ALA A 6 -12.90 -11.56 -0.06
N ASP A 7 -11.96 -12.34 0.48
CA ASP A 7 -12.24 -13.64 1.09
C ASP A 7 -12.82 -13.52 2.51
N ALA A 8 -12.49 -12.45 3.23
CA ALA A 8 -12.96 -12.20 4.60
C ALA A 8 -14.32 -11.47 4.66
N LEU A 9 -14.59 -10.59 3.69
CA LEU A 9 -15.82 -9.80 3.65
C LEU A 9 -17.13 -10.63 3.65
N PRO A 10 -17.27 -11.73 2.88
CA PRO A 10 -18.50 -12.53 2.91
C PRO A 10 -18.70 -13.31 4.22
N LYS A 11 -17.63 -13.48 5.02
CA LYS A 11 -17.65 -14.25 6.27
C LYS A 11 -18.03 -13.39 7.48
N ILE A 12 -18.15 -12.07 7.33
CA ILE A 12 -18.41 -11.13 8.42
C ILE A 12 -19.73 -10.39 8.19
N LYS A 13 -20.64 -10.46 9.18
CA LYS A 13 -21.84 -9.62 9.22
C LYS A 13 -21.46 -8.19 9.64
N GLY A 14 -21.91 -7.20 8.88
CA GLY A 14 -21.62 -5.77 9.13
C GLY A 14 -20.59 -5.12 8.19
N GLY A 15 -20.18 -5.83 7.12
CA GLY A 15 -19.40 -5.28 6.00
C GLY A 15 -17.97 -4.88 6.36
N LEU A 16 -17.36 -3.99 5.55
CA LEU A 16 -15.96 -3.55 5.72
C LEU A 16 -15.71 -2.92 7.09
N ARG A 17 -16.68 -2.19 7.65
CA ARG A 17 -16.53 -1.58 8.98
C ARG A 17 -16.37 -2.65 10.06
N ALA A 18 -17.19 -3.70 10.02
CA ALA A 18 -17.05 -4.82 10.94
C ALA A 18 -15.72 -5.56 10.74
N LEU A 19 -15.28 -5.74 9.49
CA LEU A 19 -13.97 -6.31 9.18
C LEU A 19 -12.82 -5.50 9.79
N TYR A 20 -12.84 -4.17 9.72
CA TYR A 20 -11.80 -3.34 10.34
C TYR A 20 -11.85 -3.33 11.87
N ARG A 21 -13.03 -3.42 12.49
CA ARG A 21 -13.13 -3.60 13.96
C ARG A 21 -12.44 -4.86 14.46
N THR A 22 -12.33 -5.91 13.62
CA THR A 22 -11.57 -7.11 14.00
C THR A 22 -10.07 -6.82 14.21
N LEU A 23 -9.54 -5.70 13.70
CA LEU A 23 -8.16 -5.30 13.97
C LEU A 23 -7.97 -4.83 15.41
N GLU A 24 -9.00 -4.30 16.05
CA GLU A 24 -8.95 -3.83 17.44
C GLU A 24 -8.99 -5.00 18.43
N LEU A 25 -9.43 -6.18 17.99
CA LEU A 25 -9.49 -7.37 18.83
C LEU A 25 -8.09 -8.00 19.03
N PRO A 26 -7.80 -8.49 20.25
CA PRO A 26 -6.58 -9.26 20.51
C PRO A 26 -6.65 -10.63 19.81
N GLY A 27 -5.51 -11.12 19.33
CA GLY A 27 -5.39 -12.40 18.63
C GLY A 27 -4.81 -12.30 17.21
N LYS A 28 -4.57 -13.47 16.59
CA LYS A 28 -4.09 -13.56 15.21
C LYS A 28 -5.16 -13.07 14.25
N ASN A 29 -4.85 -12.04 13.47
CA ASN A 29 -5.75 -11.50 12.47
C ASN A 29 -5.03 -11.50 11.11
N PRO A 30 -5.49 -12.27 10.11
CA PRO A 30 -4.85 -12.35 8.80
C PRO A 30 -4.83 -11.00 8.07
N LEU A 31 -5.69 -10.05 8.46
CA LEU A 31 -5.67 -8.69 7.94
C LEU A 31 -4.48 -7.89 8.48
N LYS A 32 -4.09 -8.07 9.75
CA LYS A 32 -2.88 -7.45 10.34
C LYS A 32 -1.62 -7.95 9.63
N ASP A 33 -1.51 -9.26 9.43
CA ASP A 33 -0.37 -9.86 8.73
C ASP A 33 -0.30 -9.36 7.27
N ALA A 34 -1.47 -9.24 6.62
CA ALA A 34 -1.56 -8.69 5.27
C ALA A 34 -1.18 -7.20 5.19
N HIS A 35 -1.40 -6.43 6.26
CA HIS A 35 -0.95 -5.04 6.36
C HIS A 35 0.57 -4.99 6.53
N ALA A 36 1.13 -5.76 7.47
CA ALA A 36 2.59 -5.82 7.67
C ALA A 36 3.34 -6.24 6.39
N ALA A 37 2.84 -7.24 5.67
CA ALA A 37 3.43 -7.68 4.40
C ALA A 37 3.32 -6.60 3.30
N LEU A 38 2.23 -5.83 3.29
CA LEU A 38 2.09 -4.72 2.35
C LEU A 38 3.06 -3.59 2.70
N ASP A 39 3.16 -3.22 3.96
CA ASP A 39 4.03 -2.15 4.44
C ASP A 39 5.50 -2.49 4.14
N ALA A 40 5.93 -3.73 4.38
CA ALA A 40 7.26 -4.19 4.03
C ALA A 40 7.55 -4.07 2.51
N ALA A 41 6.61 -4.47 1.66
CA ALA A 41 6.76 -4.34 0.21
C ALA A 41 6.77 -2.88 -0.26
N VAL A 42 6.05 -1.99 0.43
CA VAL A 42 6.09 -0.55 0.14
C VAL A 42 7.44 0.04 0.54
N LEU A 43 7.94 -0.27 1.73
CA LEU A 43 9.26 0.21 2.17
C LEU A 43 10.37 -0.26 1.23
N ASP A 44 10.35 -1.52 0.80
CA ASP A 44 11.28 -2.07 -0.19
C ASP A 44 11.18 -1.33 -1.54
N ALA A 45 9.97 -1.08 -2.04
CA ALA A 45 9.76 -0.36 -3.30
C ALA A 45 10.26 1.10 -3.27
N TYR A 46 10.23 1.74 -2.10
CA TYR A 46 10.78 3.07 -1.89
C TYR A 46 12.25 3.07 -1.48
N GLY A 47 12.84 1.90 -1.20
CA GLY A 47 14.21 1.77 -0.68
C GLY A 47 14.38 2.31 0.74
N PHE A 48 13.30 2.36 1.53
CA PHE A 48 13.33 2.84 2.90
C PHE A 48 13.82 1.76 3.87
N ASP A 49 14.65 2.17 4.83
CA ASP A 49 15.05 1.32 5.94
C ASP A 49 13.95 1.34 7.02
N PRO A 50 13.28 0.20 7.30
CA PRO A 50 12.25 0.11 8.34
C PRO A 50 12.78 0.35 9.75
N LYS A 51 14.09 0.24 9.98
CA LYS A 51 14.71 0.42 11.30
C LYS A 51 15.14 1.87 11.57
N SER A 52 15.23 2.68 10.53
CA SER A 52 15.57 4.09 10.59
C SER A 52 14.32 4.97 10.75
N ASP A 53 14.50 6.28 11.00
CA ASP A 53 13.39 7.21 11.12
C ASP A 53 12.63 7.33 9.77
N LEU A 54 11.44 6.74 9.73
CA LEU A 54 10.60 6.71 8.54
C LEU A 54 10.09 8.11 8.14
N LEU A 55 9.83 8.99 9.11
CA LEU A 55 9.36 10.35 8.84
C LEU A 55 10.48 11.20 8.24
N ALA A 56 11.70 11.03 8.74
CA ALA A 56 12.87 11.70 8.17
C ALA A 56 13.14 11.23 6.72
N GLN A 57 13.06 9.93 6.45
CA GLN A 57 13.21 9.38 5.10
C GLN A 57 12.13 9.91 4.14
N LEU A 58 10.87 9.95 4.59
CA LEU A 58 9.77 10.49 3.80
C LEU A 58 9.91 12.00 3.55
N LEU A 59 10.40 12.75 4.54
CA LEU A 59 10.66 14.19 4.38
C LEU A 59 11.77 14.44 3.37
N ALA A 60 12.88 13.68 3.44
CA ALA A 60 13.98 13.78 2.49
C ALA A 60 13.49 13.52 1.05
N LEU A 61 12.69 12.46 0.85
CA LEU A 61 12.07 12.18 -0.44
C LEU A 61 11.18 13.32 -0.93
N LYS A 62 10.35 13.91 -0.05
CA LYS A 62 9.48 15.04 -0.42
C LYS A 62 10.28 16.27 -0.84
N LEU A 63 11.38 16.56 -0.15
CA LEU A 63 12.25 17.69 -0.50
C LEU A 63 12.94 17.47 -1.86
N ASP A 64 13.48 16.29 -2.12
CA ASP A 64 14.06 15.94 -3.43
C ASP A 64 13.04 16.12 -4.56
N VAL A 65 11.84 15.56 -4.41
CA VAL A 65 10.77 15.70 -5.40
C VAL A 65 10.37 17.16 -5.60
N ALA A 66 10.23 17.94 -4.52
CA ALA A 66 9.89 19.35 -4.60
C ALA A 66 10.96 20.17 -5.34
N SER A 67 12.24 19.91 -5.07
CA SER A 67 13.36 20.55 -5.78
C SER A 67 13.37 20.21 -7.26
N ARG A 68 13.08 18.95 -7.64
CA ARG A 68 12.98 18.54 -9.05
C ARG A 68 11.82 19.21 -9.78
N ILE A 69 10.66 19.32 -9.13
CA ILE A 69 9.51 20.06 -9.67
C ILE A 69 9.87 21.52 -9.89
N ALA A 70 10.51 22.17 -8.90
CA ALA A 70 10.93 23.57 -9.00
C ALA A 70 11.94 23.80 -10.13
N ALA A 71 12.80 22.81 -10.41
CA ALA A 71 13.75 22.81 -11.52
C ALA A 71 13.12 22.44 -12.88
N GLY A 72 11.81 22.18 -12.94
CA GLY A 72 11.12 21.76 -14.17
C GLY A 72 11.48 20.35 -14.66
N GLN A 73 12.07 19.52 -13.80
CA GLN A 73 12.46 18.15 -14.14
C GLN A 73 11.25 17.21 -14.11
N PRO A 74 11.26 16.13 -14.92
CA PRO A 74 10.18 15.16 -14.92
C PRO A 74 10.15 14.41 -13.58
N VAL A 75 8.97 14.40 -12.94
CA VAL A 75 8.69 13.61 -11.73
C VAL A 75 7.55 12.64 -11.99
N THR A 76 7.55 11.51 -11.27
CA THR A 76 6.46 10.54 -11.37
C THR A 76 5.28 11.03 -10.53
N ALA A 77 4.15 11.32 -11.18
CA ALA A 77 2.93 11.71 -10.49
C ALA A 77 2.37 10.56 -9.62
N PRO A 78 1.56 10.86 -8.58
CA PRO A 78 0.86 9.85 -7.81
C PRO A 78 -0.03 8.99 -8.71
N GLY A 79 0.10 7.67 -8.63
CA GLY A 79 -0.72 6.75 -9.42
C GLY A 79 0.04 5.53 -9.91
N ILE A 80 -0.50 4.89 -10.95
CA ILE A 80 0.15 3.73 -11.59
C ILE A 80 1.34 4.26 -12.40
N PRO A 81 2.58 3.81 -12.12
CA PRO A 81 3.74 4.23 -12.89
C PRO A 81 3.58 3.88 -14.37
N PRO A 82 4.18 4.68 -15.28
CA PRO A 82 4.25 4.32 -16.69
C PRO A 82 4.79 2.89 -16.84
N GLY A 83 4.11 2.05 -17.62
CA GLY A 83 4.48 0.64 -17.84
C GLY A 83 3.79 -0.40 -16.94
N ARG A 84 3.08 -0.02 -15.85
CA ARG A 84 2.35 -0.97 -14.97
C ARG A 84 0.83 -1.02 -15.16
N ALA A 85 0.28 -0.27 -16.12
CA ALA A 85 -1.17 -0.15 -16.37
C ALA A 85 -1.87 -1.46 -16.84
N ARG A 86 -1.13 -2.54 -17.12
CA ARG A 86 -1.64 -3.79 -17.73
C ARG A 86 -2.41 -4.73 -16.79
N TRP A 87 -2.51 -4.47 -15.49
CA TRP A 87 -3.10 -5.44 -14.54
C TRP A 87 -4.65 -5.60 -14.58
N ARG A 88 -5.37 -4.97 -15.53
CA ARG A 88 -6.85 -4.97 -15.55
C ARG A 88 -7.52 -5.35 -16.87
N ARG A 89 -6.91 -6.19 -17.71
CA ARG A 89 -7.54 -6.70 -18.95
C ARG A 89 -7.39 -8.21 -19.24
N GLY A 90 -7.14 -9.07 -18.24
CA GLY A 90 -6.93 -10.50 -18.53
C GLY A 90 -7.17 -11.47 -17.38
N ALA A 91 -8.19 -11.28 -16.57
CA ALA A 91 -8.62 -12.30 -15.62
C ALA A 91 -10.14 -12.28 -15.49
N GLY A 92 -10.82 -13.15 -16.24
CA GLY A 92 -12.26 -13.36 -16.19
C GLY A 92 -12.93 -13.37 -17.56
N ARG A 93 -12.66 -14.42 -18.36
CA ARG A 93 -13.59 -15.06 -19.29
C ARG A 93 -13.00 -16.40 -19.69
N GLU A 94 -13.41 -17.44 -18.96
CA GLU A 94 -13.81 -18.77 -19.42
C GLU A 94 -14.78 -19.33 -18.39
#